data_AF-A0A1M6XBC1-F1
#
_entry.id   AF-A0A1M6XBC1-F1
#
_cell.length_a   1.000
_cell.length_b   1.000
_cell.length_c   1.000
_cell.angle_alpha   90.00
_cell.angle_beta   90.00
_cell.angle_gamma   90.00
#
_symmetry.space_group_name_H-M   'P 1'
#
loop_
_entity.id
_entity.type
_entity.pdbx_description
1 polymer ?
#
loop_
_entity_poly.entity_id
_entity_poly.type
_entity_poly.pdbx_seq_one_letter_code
_entity_poly.pdbx_strand_id
1 'polypeptide(L)'
;MVLVIPAQPATSNEERQAVLFSCFRDGSLLLDAKDGKKPARFYLKPSDLFPWDQFLPKLLVNWQLSDFKDIPKEFRPQKRIPEFVLEGILKEPLETQLKILATLRAQGYFPPLKARG
;
A
#
# COMPACT_ATOMS: atom_id res chain seq x y z
N MET A 1 -6.33 -5.59 5.64
CA MET A 1 -5.73 -6.56 4.70
C MET A 1 -4.36 -6.98 5.21
N VAL A 2 -4.14 -8.28 5.43
CA VAL A 2 -2.83 -8.81 5.86
C VAL A 2 -2.00 -9.18 4.63
N LEU A 3 -0.71 -8.83 4.66
CA LEU A 3 0.30 -9.06 3.64
C LEU A 3 1.42 -9.93 4.23
N VAL A 4 2.05 -10.73 3.38
CA VAL A 4 3.29 -11.45 3.71
C VAL A 4 4.47 -10.60 3.26
N ILE A 5 5.18 -10.00 4.21
CA ILE A 5 6.35 -9.16 3.97
C ILE A 5 7.58 -10.08 3.92
N PRO A 6 8.35 -10.08 2.81
CA PRO A 6 9.55 -10.91 2.67
C PRO A 6 10.60 -10.62 3.75
N ALA A 7 11.41 -11.64 4.05
CA ALA A 7 12.58 -11.51 4.91
C ALA A 7 13.59 -10.52 4.33
N GLN A 8 13.95 -9.51 5.12
CA GLN A 8 14.88 -8.45 4.75
C GLN A 8 15.38 -7.72 6.00
N PRO A 9 16.40 -6.84 5.91
CA PRO A 9 16.95 -6.16 7.10
C PRO A 9 15.89 -5.42 7.93
N ALA A 10 14.93 -4.77 7.28
CA ALA A 10 13.84 -4.05 7.95
C ALA A 10 12.90 -4.95 8.76
N THR A 11 12.87 -6.26 8.46
CA THR A 11 12.08 -7.27 9.18
C THR A 11 12.92 -8.16 10.09
N SER A 12 14.15 -7.73 10.42
CA SER A 12 15.14 -8.55 11.15
C SER A 12 15.47 -9.86 10.43
N ASN A 13 15.44 -9.85 9.09
CA ASN A 13 15.67 -10.99 8.20
C ASN A 13 14.70 -12.17 8.42
N GLU A 14 13.49 -11.88 8.90
CA GLU A 14 12.41 -12.87 8.99
C GLU A 14 11.23 -12.47 8.11
N GLU A 15 10.51 -13.46 7.59
CA GLU A 15 9.20 -13.22 6.99
C GLU A 15 8.22 -12.73 8.08
N ARG A 16 7.40 -11.73 7.73
CA ARG A 16 6.43 -11.12 8.64
C ARG A 16 5.04 -11.12 8.03
N GLN A 17 4.02 -11.29 8.87
CA GLN A 17 2.65 -10.96 8.49
C GLN A 17 2.32 -9.57 9.01
N ALA A 18 1.96 -8.63 8.12
CA ALA A 18 1.70 -7.25 8.51
C ALA A 18 0.60 -6.61 7.67
N VAL A 19 0.03 -5.52 8.19
CA VAL A 19 -0.86 -4.63 7.43
C VAL A 19 -0.13 -3.33 7.13
N LEU A 20 -0.39 -2.75 5.95
CA LEU A 20 0.06 -1.39 5.67
C LEU A 20 -0.71 -0.41 6.58
N PHE A 21 0.01 0.33 7.41
CA PHE A 21 -0.58 1.27 8.34
C PHE A 21 -0.56 2.70 7.77
N SER A 22 0.55 3.12 7.17
CA SER A 22 0.71 4.46 6.60
C SER A 22 1.70 4.46 5.43
N CYS A 23 1.49 5.36 4.46
CA CYS A 23 2.41 5.67 3.38
C CYS A 23 2.82 7.13 3.46
N PHE A 24 4.12 7.42 3.32
CA PHE A 24 4.67 8.76 3.48
C PHE A 24 5.18 9.35 2.17
N ARG A 25 5.36 10.67 2.14
CA ARG A 25 5.81 11.41 0.95
C ARG A 25 7.20 10.99 0.47
N ASP A 26 8.06 10.55 1.37
CA ASP A 26 9.40 10.02 1.05
C ASP A 26 9.36 8.60 0.47
N GLY A 27 8.17 8.02 0.27
CA GLY A 27 7.97 6.66 -0.21
C GLY A 27 8.15 5.60 0.87
N SER A 28 8.45 5.98 2.12
CA SER A 28 8.50 5.01 3.21
C SER A 28 7.11 4.52 3.58
N LEU A 29 7.04 3.29 4.06
CA LEU A 29 5.82 2.62 4.50
C LEU A 29 5.97 2.25 5.97
N LEU A 30 4.93 2.52 6.78
CA LEU A 30 4.84 2.01 8.14
C LEU A 30 3.90 0.81 8.15
N LEU A 31 4.40 -0.30 8.69
CA LEU A 31 3.72 -1.58 8.76
C LEU A 31 3.37 -1.88 10.22
N ASP A 32 2.20 -2.50 10.44
CA ASP A 32 1.77 -3.01 11.75
C ASP A 32 1.67 -4.54 11.67
N ALA A 33 2.56 -5.22 12.40
CA ALA A 33 2.69 -6.67 12.39
C ALA A 33 1.49 -7.35 13.05
N LYS A 34 1.08 -8.48 12.49
CA LYS A 34 -0.03 -9.33 12.95
C LYS A 34 0.41 -10.75 13.32
N ASP A 35 1.72 -11.00 13.32
CA ASP A 35 2.34 -12.30 13.61
C ASP A 35 2.76 -12.49 15.08
N GLY A 36 2.51 -11.52 15.96
CA GLY A 36 2.91 -11.57 17.37
C GLY A 36 4.42 -11.40 17.62
N LYS A 37 5.22 -11.13 16.57
CA LYS A 37 6.66 -10.93 16.69
C LYS A 37 7.02 -9.47 16.97
N LYS A 38 8.22 -9.24 17.54
CA LYS A 38 8.80 -7.90 17.71
C LYS A 38 9.75 -7.57 16.55
N PRO A 39 9.80 -6.29 16.09
CA PRO A 39 8.96 -5.19 16.52
C PRO A 39 7.53 -5.32 15.98
N ALA A 40 6.55 -4.82 16.74
CA ALA A 40 5.14 -4.80 16.33
C ALA A 40 4.88 -3.78 15.20
N ARG A 41 5.73 -2.78 15.05
CA ARG A 41 5.73 -1.84 13.94
C ARG A 41 7.12 -1.67 13.38
N PHE A 42 7.21 -1.58 12.06
CA PHE A 42 8.47 -1.37 11.37
C PHE A 42 8.27 -0.53 10.11
N TYR A 43 9.33 0.13 9.70
CA TYR A 43 9.33 0.94 8.48
C TYR A 43 10.00 0.17 7.35
N LEU A 44 9.43 0.27 6.15
CA LEU A 44 10.10 -0.06 4.91
C LEU A 44 10.47 1.24 4.20
N LYS A 45 11.72 1.34 3.74
CA LYS A 45 12.21 2.39 2.85
C LYS A 45 11.79 2.09 1.41
N PRO A 46 11.86 3.05 0.49
CA PRO A 46 11.62 2.79 -0.94
C PRO A 46 12.50 1.69 -1.56
N SER A 47 13.68 1.47 -0.98
CA SER A 47 14.62 0.42 -1.39
C SER A 47 14.28 -0.98 -0.84
N ASP A 48 13.36 -1.06 0.12
CA ASP A 48 12.99 -2.32 0.76
C ASP A 48 11.90 -3.04 -0.05
N LEU A 49 11.79 -4.36 0.13
CA LEU A 49 10.84 -5.21 -0.56
C LEU A 49 9.44 -5.05 0.06
N PHE A 50 8.47 -4.60 -0.72
CA PHE A 50 7.06 -4.59 -0.35
C PHE A 50 6.26 -5.44 -1.35
N PRO A 51 5.34 -6.32 -0.89
CA PRO A 51 4.59 -7.23 -1.74
C PRO A 51 3.44 -6.51 -2.46
N TRP A 52 3.79 -5.70 -3.46
CA TRP A 52 2.82 -4.95 -4.26
C TRP A 52 1.84 -5.85 -5.03
N ASP A 53 2.31 -7.03 -5.44
CA ASP A 53 1.54 -8.09 -6.06
C ASP A 53 0.41 -8.64 -5.15
N GLN A 54 0.60 -8.60 -3.83
CA GLN A 54 -0.46 -8.92 -2.87
C GLN A 54 -1.33 -7.71 -2.54
N PHE A 55 -0.72 -6.53 -2.42
CA PHE A 55 -1.41 -5.33 -1.95
C PHE A 55 -2.38 -4.77 -2.99
N LEU A 56 -1.95 -4.62 -4.25
CA LEU A 56 -2.74 -3.93 -5.28
C LEU A 56 -4.03 -4.68 -5.65
N PRO A 57 -4.04 -6.01 -5.84
CA PRO A 57 -5.30 -6.72 -6.10
C PRO A 57 -6.28 -6.61 -4.92
N LYS A 58 -5.79 -6.73 -3.68
CA LYS A 58 -6.63 -6.57 -2.48
C LYS A 58 -7.18 -5.15 -2.37
N LEU A 59 -6.37 -4.14 -2.66
CA LEU A 59 -6.81 -2.74 -2.67
C LEU A 59 -7.92 -2.52 -3.71
N LEU A 60 -7.75 -3.05 -4.91
CA LEU A 60 -8.71 -2.91 -6.00
C LEU A 60 -10.06 -3.55 -5.67
N VAL A 61 -10.06 -4.77 -5.13
CA VAL A 61 -11.29 -5.46 -4.68
C VAL A 61 -12.02 -4.62 -3.64
N ASN A 62 -11.29 -4.08 -2.66
CA ASN A 62 -11.88 -3.23 -1.64
C ASN A 62 -12.48 -1.93 -2.21
N TRP A 63 -11.86 -1.31 -3.23
CA TRP A 63 -12.45 -0.17 -3.93
C TRP A 63 -13.74 -0.54 -4.66
N GLN A 64 -13.77 -1.67 -5.37
CA GLN A 64 -14.95 -2.14 -6.10
C GLN A 64 -16.12 -2.46 -5.17
N LEU A 65 -15.84 -3.08 -4.02
CA LEU A 65 -16.84 -3.41 -3.00
C LEU A 65 -17.23 -2.20 -2.13
N SER A 66 -16.55 -1.06 -2.28
CA SER A 66 -16.68 0.09 -1.38
C SER A 66 -16.47 -0.26 0.10
N ASP A 67 -15.62 -1.25 0.40
CA ASP A 67 -15.22 -1.63 1.76
C ASP A 67 -13.85 -1.04 2.10
N PHE A 68 -13.84 0.00 2.94
CA PHE A 68 -12.62 0.74 3.26
C PHE A 68 -12.08 0.47 4.68
N LYS A 69 -12.63 -0.52 5.40
CA LYS A 69 -12.20 -0.84 6.78
C LYS A 69 -10.70 -1.11 6.86
N ASP A 70 -10.22 -1.84 5.86
CA ASP A 70 -8.89 -2.44 5.79
C ASP A 70 -7.91 -1.70 4.87
N ILE A 71 -8.35 -0.59 4.28
CA ILE A 71 -7.53 0.26 3.40
C ILE A 71 -6.85 1.36 4.23
N PRO A 72 -5.52 1.56 4.10
CA PRO A 72 -4.82 2.68 4.71
C PRO A 72 -5.37 4.01 4.20
N LYS A 73 -5.41 5.05 5.05
CA LYS A 73 -6.07 6.33 4.71
C LYS A 73 -5.55 6.94 3.41
N GLU A 74 -4.26 6.76 3.13
CA GLU A 74 -3.53 7.28 1.95
C GLU A 74 -3.96 6.66 0.61
N PHE A 75 -4.74 5.58 0.66
CA PHE A 75 -5.28 4.87 -0.50
C PHE A 75 -6.82 4.79 -0.49
N ARG A 76 -7.48 5.49 0.44
CA ARG A 76 -8.95 5.60 0.42
C ARG A 76 -9.38 6.62 -0.64
N PRO A 77 -10.21 6.23 -1.62
CA PRO A 77 -10.69 7.16 -2.63
C PRO A 77 -11.53 8.29 -2.00
N GLN A 78 -11.24 9.54 -2.36
CA GLN A 78 -12.05 10.71 -2.00
C GLN A 78 -13.19 10.95 -3.00
N LYS A 79 -13.11 10.31 -4.17
CA LYS A 79 -14.11 10.28 -5.23
C LYS A 79 -13.99 8.97 -6.00
N ARG A 80 -15.02 8.62 -6.77
CA ARG A 80 -15.08 7.37 -7.54
C ARG A 80 -13.87 7.23 -8.45
N ILE A 81 -13.12 6.13 -8.33
CA ILE A 81 -12.01 5.82 -9.23
C ILE A 81 -12.55 5.54 -10.65
N PRO A 82 -11.91 6.04 -11.72
CA PRO A 82 -12.37 5.79 -13.08
C PRO A 82 -12.36 4.29 -13.43
N GLU A 83 -13.39 3.83 -14.14
CA GLU A 83 -13.58 2.40 -14.42
C GLU A 83 -12.41 1.78 -15.19
N PHE A 84 -11.88 2.50 -16.20
CA PHE A 84 -10.74 2.04 -16.98
C PHE A 84 -9.48 1.81 -16.13
N VAL A 85 -9.34 2.52 -15.00
CA VAL A 85 -8.25 2.27 -14.05
C VAL A 85 -8.50 0.98 -13.29
N LEU A 86 -9.74 0.74 -12.85
CA LEU A 86 -10.10 -0.48 -12.13
C LEU A 86 -9.87 -1.73 -12.99
N GLU A 87 -10.22 -1.66 -14.28
CA GLU A 87 -10.09 -2.78 -15.22
C GLU A 87 -8.67 -2.95 -15.79
N GLY A 88 -7.86 -1.89 -15.76
CA GLY A 88 -6.57 -1.81 -16.44
C GLY A 88 -5.35 -1.93 -15.54
N ILE A 89 -5.42 -1.41 -14.30
CA ILE A 89 -4.21 -1.20 -13.48
C ILE A 89 -3.39 -2.48 -13.28
N LEU A 90 -4.03 -3.63 -12.98
CA LEU A 90 -3.30 -4.87 -12.72
C LEU A 90 -2.68 -5.53 -13.96
N LYS A 91 -3.00 -5.04 -15.17
CA LYS A 91 -2.42 -5.53 -16.44
C LYS A 91 -1.10 -4.84 -16.77
N GLU A 92 -0.80 -3.72 -16.10
CA GLU A 92 0.40 -2.92 -16.32
C GLU A 92 1.58 -3.42 -15.49
N PRO A 93 2.84 -3.14 -15.90
CA PRO A 93 4.01 -3.36 -15.04
C PRO A 93 3.92 -2.58 -13.73
N LEU A 94 4.55 -3.08 -12.67
CA LEU A 94 4.50 -2.46 -11.33
C LEU A 94 4.88 -0.97 -11.33
N GLU A 95 5.91 -0.58 -12.06
CA GLU A 95 6.32 0.83 -12.15
C GLU A 95 5.17 1.72 -12.67
N THR A 96 4.46 1.25 -13.70
CA THR A 96 3.31 1.93 -14.28
C THR A 96 2.13 1.93 -13.30
N GLN A 97 1.89 0.83 -12.58
CA GLN A 97 0.86 0.77 -11.53
C GLN A 97 1.09 1.85 -10.47
N LEU A 98 2.32 1.99 -9.98
CA LEU A 98 2.67 3.00 -8.97
C LEU A 98 2.54 4.43 -9.53
N LYS A 99 2.91 4.66 -10.79
CA LYS A 99 2.70 5.94 -11.48
C LYS A 99 1.21 6.28 -11.60
N ILE A 100 0.35 5.32 -11.93
CA ILE A 100 -1.11 5.52 -11.97
C ILE A 100 -1.63 5.97 -10.61
N LEU A 101 -1.21 5.30 -9.52
CA LEU A 101 -1.59 5.70 -8.16
C LEU A 101 -1.11 7.11 -7.78
N ALA A 102 0.09 7.48 -8.21
CA ALA A 102 0.63 8.82 -8.00
C ALA A 102 -0.18 9.88 -8.78
N THR A 103 -0.52 9.60 -10.05
CA THR A 103 -1.35 10.47 -10.89
C THR A 103 -2.75 10.65 -10.32
N LEU A 104 -3.40 9.57 -9.88
CA LEU A 104 -4.69 9.63 -9.20
C LEU A 104 -4.63 10.53 -7.97
N ARG A 105 -3.57 10.44 -7.17
CA ARG A 105 -3.37 11.32 -6.01
C ARG A 105 -3.21 12.79 -6.42
N ALA A 106 -2.40 13.08 -7.43
CA ALA A 106 -2.22 14.44 -7.96
C ALA A 106 -3.55 15.03 -8.48
N GLN A 107 -4.44 14.18 -9.01
CA GLN A 107 -5.78 14.56 -9.45
C GLN A 107 -6.83 14.61 -8.31
N GLY A 108 -6.42 14.43 -7.05
CA GLY A 108 -7.31 14.50 -5.88
C GLY A 108 -8.23 13.29 -5.69
N TYR A 109 -7.87 12.12 -6.23
CA TYR A 109 -8.60 10.88 -5.91
C TYR A 109 -8.18 10.31 -4.55
N PHE A 110 -6.98 10.64 -4.06
CA PHE A 110 -6.48 10.22 -2.76
C PHE A 110 -6.02 11.43 -1.96
N PRO A 111 -6.04 11.38 -0.61
CA PRO A 111 -5.48 12.45 0.20
C PRO A 111 -3.98 12.64 -0.07
N PRO A 112 -3.45 13.85 0.13
CA PRO A 112 -2.02 14.11 0.00
C PRO A 112 -1.23 13.30 1.04
N LEU A 113 -0.03 12.84 0.64
CA LEU A 113 0.86 12.13 1.55
C LEU A 113 1.47 13.11 2.57
N LYS A 114 1.48 12.67 3.82
CA LYS A 114 2.12 13.40 4.92
C LYS A 114 3.64 13.24 4.85
N ALA A 115 4.35 14.24 5.38
CA ALA A 115 5.75 14.06 5.70
C ALA A 115 5.89 12.97 6.78
N ARG A 116 7.01 12.26 6.75
CA ARG A 116 7.40 11.42 7.89
C ARG A 116 7.75 12.36 9.05
N GLY A 117 7.00 12.26 10.14
CA GLY A 117 7.25 12.98 11.38
C GLY A 117 8.33 12.31 12.23
#